data_AF-A0A3S4U5Q1-F1
#
_entry.id   AF-A0A3S4U5Q1-F1
#
_cell.length_a   1.000
_cell.length_b   1.000
_cell.length_c   1.000
_cell.angle_alpha   90.00
_cell.angle_beta   90.00
_cell.angle_gamma   90.00
#
_symmetry.space_group_name_H-M   'P 1'
#
loop_
_entity.id
_entity.type
_entity.pdbx_description
1 polymer ?
#
loop_
_entity_poly.entity_id
_entity_poly.type
_entity_poly.pdbx_seq_one_letter_code
_entity_poly.pdbx_strand_id
1 'polypeptide(L)'
;MQRAARKLRGQGIKDVELVGEEWNLDFCWAFYQGFYTAKQDYSIEFPHLEHDLQDELLARIECSDFVRDVINEPAQSLTPIKLAERAAEFITVQAEIIRRKVQSVFKLFPGKSWKRKVIKGFGT
;
A
#
# COMPACT_ATOMS: atom_id res chain seq x y z
N MET A 1 -8.42 12.75 -13.85
CA MET A 1 -8.43 12.91 -12.38
C MET A 1 -7.10 13.46 -11.83
N GLN A 2 -5.96 12.77 -11.96
CA GLN A 2 -4.67 13.16 -11.36
C GLN A 2 -4.22 14.61 -11.60
N ARG A 3 -4.32 15.11 -12.84
CA ARG A 3 -3.95 16.50 -13.17
C ARG A 3 -4.79 17.52 -12.40
N ALA A 4 -6.08 17.23 -12.18
CA ALA A 4 -6.98 18.10 -11.43
C ALA A 4 -6.59 18.15 -9.95
N ALA A 5 -6.32 16.99 -9.34
CA ALA A 5 -5.83 16.91 -7.96
C ALA A 5 -4.53 17.70 -7.76
N ARG A 6 -3.58 17.59 -8.71
CA ARG A 6 -2.34 18.38 -8.67
C ARG A 6 -2.60 19.89 -8.75
N LYS A 7 -3.56 20.31 -9.59
CA LYS A 7 -3.95 21.71 -9.70
C LYS A 7 -4.57 22.22 -8.40
N LEU A 8 -5.47 21.45 -7.77
CA LEU A 8 -6.05 21.78 -6.47
C LEU A 8 -4.98 21.92 -5.39
N ARG A 9 -4.03 20.97 -5.35
CA ARG A 9 -2.90 21.05 -4.43
C ARG A 9 -2.05 22.30 -4.63
N GLY A 10 -1.79 22.67 -5.90
CA GLY A 10 -1.08 23.89 -6.26
C GLY A 10 -1.80 25.19 -5.84
N GLN A 11 -3.10 25.14 -5.58
CA GLN A 11 -3.88 26.26 -5.03
C GLN A 11 -3.78 26.37 -3.50
N GLY A 12 -3.04 25.47 -2.84
CA GLY A 12 -2.84 25.49 -1.40
C GLY A 12 -3.89 24.70 -0.60
N ILE A 13 -4.81 24.00 -1.28
CA ILE A 13 -5.79 23.12 -0.62
C ILE A 13 -5.06 21.94 0.01
N LYS A 14 -5.34 21.68 1.29
CA LYS A 14 -4.68 20.62 2.08
C LYS A 14 -5.61 19.52 2.54
N ASP A 15 -6.86 19.84 2.79
CA ASP A 15 -7.85 18.90 3.29
C ASP A 15 -8.96 18.80 2.26
N VAL A 16 -9.24 17.57 1.81
CA VAL A 16 -10.23 17.30 0.78
C VAL A 16 -11.02 16.05 1.14
N GLU A 17 -12.33 16.11 0.88
CA GLU A 17 -13.23 14.98 0.99
C GLU A 17 -13.76 14.65 -0.41
N LEU A 18 -13.63 13.39 -0.82
CA LEU A 18 -14.09 12.90 -2.11
C LEU A 18 -15.51 12.36 -1.97
N VAL A 19 -16.48 13.15 -2.41
CA VAL A 19 -17.91 12.83 -2.31
C VAL A 19 -18.55 12.56 -3.68
N GLY A 20 -19.55 11.68 -3.72
CA GLY A 20 -20.34 11.35 -4.91
C GLY A 20 -20.20 9.89 -5.37
N GLU A 21 -21.17 9.42 -6.17
CA GLU A 21 -21.28 8.01 -6.59
C GLU A 21 -20.30 7.62 -7.72
N GLU A 22 -19.77 8.62 -8.43
CA GLU A 22 -18.88 8.41 -9.58
C GLU A 22 -17.45 8.01 -9.18
N TRP A 23 -17.12 8.03 -7.87
CA TRP A 23 -15.80 7.66 -7.40
C TRP A 23 -15.62 6.15 -7.38
N ASN A 24 -14.76 5.67 -8.29
CA ASN A 24 -14.27 4.30 -8.29
C ASN A 24 -12.81 4.25 -7.81
N LEU A 25 -12.28 3.03 -7.70
CA LEU A 25 -10.89 2.76 -7.31
C LEU A 25 -9.88 3.57 -8.13
N ASP A 26 -10.02 3.59 -9.45
CA ASP A 26 -9.06 4.24 -10.34
C ASP A 26 -9.08 5.77 -10.21
N PHE A 27 -10.25 6.37 -9.99
CA PHE A 27 -10.35 7.81 -9.75
C PHE A 27 -9.81 8.20 -8.38
N CYS A 28 -10.12 7.44 -7.33
CA CYS A 28 -9.52 7.64 -6.00
C CYS A 28 -8.00 7.56 -6.09
N TRP A 29 -7.50 6.51 -6.76
CA TRP A 29 -6.06 6.31 -6.95
C TRP A 29 -5.41 7.45 -7.73
N ALA A 30 -5.98 7.81 -8.88
CA ALA A 30 -5.46 8.89 -9.70
C ALA A 30 -5.52 10.23 -8.97
N PHE A 31 -6.56 10.50 -8.17
CA PHE A 31 -6.65 11.71 -7.35
C PHE A 31 -5.51 11.76 -6.34
N TYR A 32 -5.35 10.71 -5.54
CA TYR A 32 -4.28 10.59 -4.55
C TYR A 32 -2.89 10.78 -5.15
N GLN A 33 -2.59 10.12 -6.29
CA GLN A 33 -1.32 10.29 -7.03
C GLN A 33 -1.07 11.74 -7.49
N GLY A 34 -2.13 12.53 -7.66
CA GLY A 34 -2.03 13.92 -8.10
C GLY A 34 -1.92 14.88 -6.92
N PHE A 35 -2.53 14.53 -5.80
CA PHE A 35 -2.58 15.34 -4.59
C PHE A 35 -1.34 15.16 -3.70
N TYR A 36 -0.65 14.01 -3.81
CA TYR A 36 0.57 13.70 -3.06
C TYR A 36 1.65 14.78 -3.19
N THR A 37 2.24 15.14 -2.05
CA THR A 37 3.48 15.92 -1.95
C THR A 37 4.40 15.29 -0.92
N ALA A 38 5.73 15.40 -1.12
CA ALA A 38 6.72 14.83 -0.20
C ALA A 38 6.65 15.39 1.24
N LYS A 39 6.09 16.59 1.41
CA LYS A 39 5.88 17.21 2.72
C LYS A 39 4.76 16.54 3.54
N GLN A 40 3.88 15.77 2.88
CA GLN A 40 2.74 15.07 3.48
C GLN A 40 1.86 15.96 4.39
N ASP A 41 1.80 17.27 4.12
CA ASP A 41 0.97 18.22 4.85
C ASP A 41 -0.42 18.33 4.21
N TYR A 42 -1.13 17.20 4.12
CA TYR A 42 -2.45 17.09 3.50
C TYR A 42 -3.24 15.91 4.06
N SER A 43 -4.56 15.96 3.91
CA SER A 43 -5.51 14.88 4.23
C SER A 43 -6.46 14.66 3.05
N ILE A 44 -6.80 13.39 2.79
CA ILE A 44 -7.78 12.98 1.80
C ILE A 44 -8.76 12.01 2.48
N GLU A 45 -10.02 12.39 2.55
CA GLU A 45 -11.10 11.50 2.93
C GLU A 45 -11.68 10.87 1.67
N PHE A 46 -11.50 9.54 1.54
CA PHE A 46 -11.99 8.77 0.39
C PHE A 46 -13.46 8.39 0.59
N PRO A 47 -14.22 8.20 -0.51
CA PRO A 47 -15.58 7.72 -0.41
C PRO A 47 -15.58 6.26 0.05
N HIS A 48 -16.73 5.79 0.53
CA HIS A 48 -16.90 4.37 0.79
C HIS A 48 -16.95 3.58 -0.53
N LEU A 49 -15.89 2.80 -0.77
CA LEU A 49 -15.87 1.80 -1.83
C LEU A 49 -16.37 0.45 -1.31
N GLU A 50 -16.69 -0.47 -2.22
CA GLU A 50 -16.89 -1.88 -1.88
C GLU A 50 -15.66 -2.43 -1.17
N HIS A 51 -15.85 -3.36 -0.22
CA HIS A 51 -14.80 -3.81 0.71
C HIS A 51 -13.49 -4.19 0.01
N ASP A 52 -13.55 -5.00 -1.05
CA ASP A 52 -12.35 -5.46 -1.77
C ASP A 52 -11.64 -4.31 -2.51
N LEU A 53 -12.40 -3.33 -3.03
CA LEU A 53 -11.85 -2.15 -3.70
C LEU A 53 -11.25 -1.16 -2.70
N GLN A 54 -11.86 -1.02 -1.53
CA GLN A 54 -11.31 -0.22 -0.43
C GLN A 54 -9.99 -0.80 0.04
N ASP A 55 -9.93 -2.11 0.24
CA ASP A 55 -8.73 -2.84 0.63
C ASP A 55 -7.61 -2.70 -0.41
N GLU A 56 -7.93 -2.81 -1.70
CA GLU A 56 -7.00 -2.61 -2.80
C GLU A 56 -6.48 -1.15 -2.84
N LEU A 57 -7.36 -0.15 -2.66
CA LEU A 57 -6.95 1.25 -2.61
C LEU A 57 -5.95 1.51 -1.48
N LEU A 58 -6.25 1.01 -0.28
CA LEU A 58 -5.37 1.16 0.89
C LEU A 58 -4.02 0.47 0.67
N ALA A 59 -4.02 -0.72 0.08
CA ALA A 59 -2.78 -1.44 -0.26
C ALA A 59 -1.92 -0.66 -1.26
N ARG A 60 -2.54 -0.04 -2.29
CA ARG A 60 -1.82 0.81 -3.27
C ARG A 60 -1.20 2.04 -2.61
N ILE A 61 -1.96 2.70 -1.73
CA ILE A 61 -1.51 3.88 -0.97
C ILE A 61 -0.31 3.51 -0.11
N GLU A 62 -0.45 2.49 0.74
CA GLU A 62 0.61 2.07 1.67
C GLU A 62 1.91 1.67 0.95
N CYS A 63 1.81 0.87 -0.12
CA CYS A 63 2.99 0.49 -0.90
C CYS A 63 3.65 1.70 -1.59
N SER A 64 2.84 2.62 -2.13
CA SER A 64 3.39 3.78 -2.84
C SER A 64 3.98 4.81 -1.91
N ASP A 65 3.40 5.00 -0.72
CA ASP A 65 3.99 5.85 0.31
C ASP A 65 5.32 5.28 0.79
N PHE A 66 5.39 3.98 1.07
CA PHE A 66 6.66 3.33 1.40
C PHE A 66 7.74 3.59 0.34
N VAL A 67 7.43 3.37 -0.94
CA VAL A 67 8.39 3.59 -2.04
C VAL A 67 8.82 5.05 -2.13
N ARG A 68 7.88 5.99 -2.04
CA ARG A 68 8.20 7.42 -2.12
C ARG A 68 8.98 7.90 -0.91
N ASP A 69 8.66 7.42 0.29
CA ASP A 69 9.36 7.76 1.52
C ASP A 69 10.82 7.29 1.44
N VAL A 70 11.05 6.07 0.97
CA VAL A 70 12.40 5.54 0.75
C VAL A 70 13.18 6.37 -0.27
N ILE A 71 12.56 6.77 -1.40
CA ILE A 71 13.23 7.54 -2.46
C ILE A 71 13.50 8.99 -2.03
N ASN A 72 12.59 9.60 -1.27
CA ASN A 72 12.73 11.00 -0.83
C ASN A 72 13.66 11.15 0.38
N GLU A 73 14.00 10.06 1.07
CA GLU A 73 14.93 10.06 2.19
C GLU A 73 16.37 10.37 1.73
N PRO A 74 17.09 11.31 2.36
CA PRO A 74 18.48 11.59 2.03
C PRO A 74 19.40 10.37 2.15
N ALA A 75 20.40 10.26 1.27
CA ALA A 75 21.35 9.14 1.28
C ALA A 75 22.18 9.05 2.59
N GLN A 76 22.39 10.19 3.28
CA GLN A 76 23.08 10.22 4.56
C GLN A 76 22.29 9.51 5.68
N SER A 77 20.96 9.55 5.61
CA SER A 77 20.08 8.89 6.59
C SER A 77 19.70 7.47 6.15
N LEU A 78 19.64 7.20 4.83
CA LEU A 78 19.32 5.90 4.24
C LEU A 78 20.57 5.18 3.69
N THR A 79 21.28 4.47 4.57
CA THR A 79 22.39 3.59 4.16
C THR A 79 21.87 2.32 3.47
N PRO A 80 22.71 1.59 2.71
CA PRO A 80 22.31 0.33 2.09
C PRO A 80 21.73 -0.71 3.07
N ILE A 81 22.29 -0.79 4.27
CA ILE A 81 21.82 -1.69 5.34
C ILE A 81 20.43 -1.26 5.81
N LYS A 82 20.23 0.02 6.12
CA LYS A 82 18.93 0.54 6.55
C LYS A 82 17.85 0.37 5.49
N LEU A 83 18.19 0.53 4.21
CA LEU A 83 17.27 0.25 3.11
C LEU A 83 16.82 -1.22 3.12
N ALA A 84 17.77 -2.15 3.26
CA ALA A 84 17.47 -3.58 3.32
C ALA A 84 16.61 -3.94 4.54
N GLU A 85 16.91 -3.37 5.72
CA GLU A 85 16.14 -3.55 6.95
C GLU A 85 14.70 -3.04 6.78
N ARG A 86 14.51 -1.81 6.31
CA ARG A 86 13.17 -1.22 6.07
C ARG A 86 12.37 -2.03 5.05
N ALA A 87 13.00 -2.50 3.98
CA ALA A 87 12.35 -3.34 2.98
C ALA A 87 11.91 -4.69 3.57
N ALA A 88 12.78 -5.35 4.35
CA ALA A 88 12.47 -6.62 4.99
C ALA A 88 11.32 -6.48 6.00
N GLU A 89 11.34 -5.41 6.81
CA GLU A 89 10.28 -5.09 7.76
C GLU A 89 8.95 -4.86 7.04
N PHE A 90 8.94 -4.00 6.01
CA PHE A 90 7.75 -3.71 5.23
C PHE A 90 7.13 -4.98 4.63
N ILE A 91 7.94 -5.82 3.97
CA ILE A 91 7.47 -7.08 3.36
C ILE A 91 6.93 -8.05 4.43
N THR A 92 7.56 -8.11 5.60
CA THR A 92 7.12 -8.98 6.69
C THR A 92 5.74 -8.57 7.21
N VAL A 93 5.52 -7.28 7.44
CA VAL A 93 4.21 -6.74 7.85
C VAL A 93 3.13 -7.05 6.81
N GLN A 94 3.43 -6.81 5.52
CA GLN A 94 2.48 -7.10 4.44
C GLN A 94 2.14 -8.60 4.35
N ALA A 95 3.13 -9.48 4.51
CA ALA A 95 2.92 -10.92 4.53
C ALA A 95 2.03 -11.37 5.70
N GLU A 96 2.17 -10.77 6.88
CA GLU A 96 1.30 -11.04 8.03
C GLU A 96 -0.15 -10.59 7.79
N ILE A 97 -0.34 -9.42 7.18
CA ILE A 97 -1.67 -8.92 6.80
C ILE A 97 -2.34 -9.91 5.84
N ILE A 98 -1.64 -10.33 4.79
CA ILE A 98 -2.14 -11.31 3.82
C ILE A 98 -2.44 -12.64 4.52
N ARG A 99 -1.54 -13.13 5.37
CA ARG A 99 -1.75 -14.37 6.14
C ARG A 99 -3.02 -14.29 6.97
N ARG A 100 -3.26 -13.17 7.66
CA ARG A 100 -4.46 -12.96 8.48
C ARG A 100 -5.72 -12.95 7.62
N LYS A 101 -5.72 -12.27 6.46
CA LYS A 101 -6.85 -12.27 5.52
C LYS A 101 -7.13 -13.68 4.99
N VAL A 102 -6.09 -14.44 4.62
CA VAL A 102 -6.25 -15.83 4.19
C VAL A 102 -6.83 -16.69 5.31
N GLN A 103 -6.38 -16.53 6.55
CA GLN A 103 -6.90 -17.28 7.70
C GLN A 103 -8.35 -16.90 8.08
N SER A 104 -8.78 -15.65 7.85
CA SER A 104 -10.17 -15.25 8.09
C SER A 104 -11.12 -15.78 7.02
N VAL A 105 -10.67 -15.84 5.76
CA VAL A 105 -11.44 -16.40 4.63
C VAL A 105 -11.47 -17.93 4.71
N PHE A 106 -10.32 -18.54 4.95
CA PHE A 106 -10.18 -19.97 5.21
C PHE A 106 -9.98 -20.18 6.70
N LYS A 107 -11.09 -20.34 7.45
CA LYS A 107 -11.01 -20.99 8.76
C LYS A 107 -10.37 -22.36 8.53
N LEU A 108 -9.08 -22.48 8.86
CA LEU A 108 -8.35 -23.74 8.82
C LEU A 108 -9.08 -24.72 9.74
N PHE A 109 -10.01 -25.50 9.19
CA PHE A 109 -10.50 -26.69 9.86
C PHE A 109 -9.28 -27.59 10.05
N PRO A 110 -8.93 -28.00 11.28
CA PRO A 110 -7.78 -28.87 11.52
C PRO A 110 -8.12 -30.26 10.95
N GLY A 111 -7.83 -30.43 9.66
CA GLY A 111 -8.05 -31.64 8.88
C GLY A 111 -6.71 -32.23 8.45
N LYS A 112 -6.46 -33.44 8.92
CA LYS A 112 -5.24 -34.25 8.82
C LYS A 112 -4.53 -34.26 7.44
N SER A 113 -3.20 -34.40 7.56
CA SER A 113 -2.22 -34.94 6.60
C SER A 113 -1.82 -34.12 5.37
N TRP A 114 -0.68 -33.43 5.48
CA TRP A 114 0.14 -33.07 4.33
C TRP A 114 1.48 -33.81 4.43
N LYS A 115 1.72 -34.79 3.54
CA LYS A 115 3.04 -35.43 3.43
C LYS A 115 3.99 -34.44 2.75
N ARG A 116 5.07 -34.06 3.45
CA ARG A 116 6.16 -33.22 2.92
C ARG A 116 6.77 -33.85 1.67
N LYS A 117 6.77 -33.12 0.55
CA LYS A 117 7.70 -33.36 -0.56
C LYS A 117 9.01 -32.65 -0.22
N VAL A 118 10.06 -33.43 0.05
CA VAL A 118 11.43 -32.92 0.19
C VAL A 118 11.95 -32.58 -1.21
N ILE A 119 12.32 -31.33 -1.44
CA ILE A 119 13.06 -30.93 -2.64
C ILE A 119 14.54 -31.17 -2.33
N LYS A 120 15.14 -32.19 -2.96
CA LYS A 120 16.60 -32.39 -2.98
C LYS A 120 17.16 -31.79 -4.27
N GLY A 121 18.20 -30.98 -4.15
CA GLY A 121 19.15 -30.73 -5.24
C GLY A 121 19.59 -29.27 -5.39
N PHE A 122 20.70 -28.91 -4.74
CA PHE A 122 21.72 -28.09 -5.39
C PHE A 122 22.96 -28.99 -5.50
N GLY A 123 23.22 -29.44 -6.72
CA GLY A 123 24.45 -30.13 -7.07
C GLY A 123 25.57 -29.11 -7.22
N THR A 124 26.74 -29.53 -6.72
CA THR A 124 28.12 -29.00 -6.83
C THR A 124 28.37 -27.90 -7.85
#